data_AF-A0A6G0X3S7-F1
#
_entry.id   AF-A0A6G0X3S7-F1
#
_cell.length_a   1.000
_cell.length_b   1.000
_cell.length_c   1.000
_cell.angle_alpha   90.00
_cell.angle_beta   90.00
_cell.angle_gamma   90.00
#
_symmetry.space_group_name_H-M   'P 1'
#
loop_
_entity.id
_entity.type
_entity.pdbx_description
1 polymer ?
#
loop_
_entity_poly.entity_id
_entity_poly.type
_entity_poly.pdbx_seq_one_letter_code
_entity_poly.pdbx_strand_id
1 'polypeptide(L)'
;MLLNGTKTTMAKGESTEQFLKRLTHLTLTGRKLTAIDLVAKCPNIRVLYLYDIKITNVQPLAALQHLTHVHLQRNRLTKMEHLESLKHLEKLYLDNNEIGTLEGIDHCTALQELHLANQTKLNHPFTFDHNSIAAIAPTLRVLNLSNCNIHDARPLQALRRLEQLDLSRNHISELEDVFGLVGSLHCLRELDLTNNLVNATPKYREHTIVFSQKTLEILDKKPIDSKQRSMMQSHIAFKHKKRQAAAASSQRSKPESECILGVTGNNNWALDE
;
A
#
# COMPACT_ATOMS: atom_id res chain seq x y z
N MET A 1 -34.03 18.42 -0.93
CA MET A 1 -32.88 18.00 -0.10
C MET A 1 -31.54 17.93 -0.85
N LEU A 2 -31.48 17.59 -2.16
CA LEU A 2 -30.20 17.61 -2.93
C LEU A 2 -29.70 19.02 -3.31
N LEU A 3 -30.59 20.01 -3.40
CA LEU A 3 -30.28 21.35 -3.91
C LEU A 3 -29.27 22.13 -3.06
N ASN A 4 -29.15 21.81 -1.77
CA ASN A 4 -28.19 22.47 -0.87
C ASN A 4 -26.80 21.84 -0.93
N GLY A 5 -26.67 20.71 -1.63
CA GLY A 5 -25.45 19.91 -1.71
C GLY A 5 -24.54 20.25 -2.89
N THR A 6 -24.89 21.24 -3.70
CA THR A 6 -24.16 21.58 -4.92
C THR A 6 -24.08 23.10 -5.10
N LYS A 7 -23.00 23.55 -5.74
CA LYS A 7 -22.84 24.97 -6.12
C LYS A 7 -23.63 25.33 -7.38
N THR A 8 -24.09 24.33 -8.13
CA THR A 8 -24.88 24.52 -9.35
C THR A 8 -26.30 24.93 -8.97
N THR A 9 -26.80 26.03 -9.54
CA THR A 9 -28.17 26.50 -9.33
C THR A 9 -29.12 25.99 -10.42
N MET A 10 -30.41 25.83 -10.09
CA MET A 10 -31.44 25.54 -11.09
C MET A 10 -31.67 26.76 -11.99
N ALA A 11 -31.71 26.56 -13.31
CA ALA A 11 -32.10 27.62 -14.23
C ALA A 11 -33.62 27.84 -14.19
N LYS A 12 -34.07 29.04 -14.59
CA LYS A 12 -35.48 29.39 -14.61
C LYS A 12 -36.24 28.52 -15.62
N GLY A 13 -37.29 27.83 -15.17
CA GLY A 13 -38.11 26.95 -16.01
C GLY A 13 -37.54 25.54 -16.23
N GLU A 14 -36.42 25.21 -15.60
CA GLU A 14 -35.79 23.91 -15.75
C GLU A 14 -36.38 22.85 -14.82
N SER A 15 -36.56 21.64 -15.34
CA SER A 15 -37.06 20.53 -14.53
C SER A 15 -36.01 20.02 -13.56
N THR A 16 -36.46 19.44 -12.44
CA THR A 16 -35.56 18.79 -11.47
C THR A 16 -34.71 17.70 -12.12
N GLU A 17 -35.26 16.93 -13.06
CA GLU A 17 -34.53 15.85 -13.73
C GLU A 17 -33.39 16.40 -14.62
N GLN A 18 -33.66 17.48 -15.37
CA GLN A 18 -32.63 18.18 -16.16
C GLN A 18 -31.53 18.73 -15.24
N PHE A 19 -31.92 19.29 -14.09
CA PHE A 19 -30.96 19.73 -13.07
C PHE A 19 -30.04 18.61 -12.58
N LEU A 20 -30.60 17.46 -12.20
CA LEU A 20 -29.80 16.35 -11.69
C LEU A 20 -28.84 15.78 -12.74
N LYS A 21 -29.25 15.77 -14.03
CA LYS A 21 -28.41 15.30 -15.14
C LYS A 21 -27.17 16.15 -15.39
N ARG A 22 -27.14 17.43 -15.00
CA ARG A 22 -25.95 18.29 -15.17
C ARG A 22 -25.08 18.40 -13.93
N LEU A 23 -25.44 17.73 -12.84
CA LEU A 23 -24.61 17.75 -11.63
C LEU A 23 -23.35 16.92 -11.86
N THR A 24 -22.20 17.56 -11.71
CA THR A 24 -20.88 16.92 -11.74
C THR A 24 -20.27 16.79 -10.34
N HIS A 25 -20.66 17.68 -9.42
CA HIS A 25 -20.18 17.73 -8.05
C HIS A 25 -21.37 17.74 -7.09
N LEU A 26 -21.37 16.82 -6.14
CA LEU A 26 -22.44 16.69 -5.16
C LEU A 26 -21.87 16.40 -3.77
N THR A 27 -22.36 17.11 -2.78
CA THR A 27 -22.13 16.88 -1.36
C THR A 27 -23.44 16.49 -0.71
N LEU A 28 -23.48 15.36 -0.03
CA LEU A 28 -24.64 14.98 0.78
C LEU A 28 -24.31 15.16 2.25
N THR A 29 -24.87 16.21 2.84
CA THR A 29 -24.79 16.45 4.27
C THR A 29 -26.12 16.03 4.92
N GLY A 30 -26.09 15.12 5.90
CA GLY A 30 -27.27 14.79 6.69
C GLY A 30 -27.34 13.33 7.16
N ARG A 31 -27.95 13.11 8.33
CA ARG A 31 -27.99 11.82 9.04
C ARG A 31 -28.96 10.76 8.45
N LYS A 32 -29.46 10.92 7.22
CA LYS A 32 -30.45 9.97 6.66
C LYS A 32 -29.88 9.24 5.44
N LEU A 33 -29.72 7.93 5.59
CA LEU A 33 -29.23 6.95 4.61
C LEU A 33 -30.03 6.95 3.29
N THR A 34 -31.27 7.44 3.28
CA THR A 34 -32.10 7.61 2.07
C THR A 34 -31.50 8.57 1.04
N ALA A 35 -30.37 9.22 1.33
CA ALA A 35 -29.68 10.12 0.43
C ALA A 35 -28.82 9.41 -0.64
N ILE A 36 -28.25 8.23 -0.37
CA ILE A 36 -27.35 7.57 -1.34
C ILE A 36 -28.11 7.00 -2.56
N ASP A 37 -29.34 6.52 -2.36
CA ASP A 37 -30.22 6.05 -3.44
C ASP A 37 -30.58 7.18 -4.41
N LEU A 38 -30.60 8.43 -3.94
CA LEU A 38 -30.88 9.59 -4.77
C LEU A 38 -29.71 9.92 -5.71
N VAL A 39 -28.49 9.45 -5.43
CA VAL A 39 -27.32 9.70 -6.27
C VAL A 39 -27.45 8.99 -7.60
N ALA A 40 -28.13 7.84 -7.65
CA ALA A 40 -28.43 7.13 -8.90
C ALA A 40 -29.23 7.99 -9.92
N LYS A 41 -29.90 9.07 -9.47
CA LYS A 41 -30.60 10.02 -10.35
C LYS A 41 -29.67 11.07 -10.99
N CYS A 42 -28.40 11.07 -10.64
CA CYS A 42 -27.40 12.05 -11.08
C CYS A 42 -26.27 11.33 -11.85
N PRO A 43 -26.52 10.87 -13.09
CA PRO A 43 -25.61 9.95 -13.78
C PRO A 43 -24.25 10.54 -14.15
N ASN A 44 -24.14 11.87 -14.22
CA ASN A 44 -22.94 12.59 -14.67
C ASN A 44 -22.06 13.10 -13.51
N ILE A 45 -22.29 12.61 -12.28
CA ILE A 45 -21.45 12.97 -11.14
C ILE A 45 -20.03 12.44 -11.36
N ARG A 46 -19.06 13.33 -11.16
CA ARG A 46 -17.62 13.05 -11.21
C ARG A 46 -16.98 13.09 -9.83
N VAL A 47 -17.48 13.96 -8.95
CA VAL A 47 -16.96 14.16 -7.59
C VAL A 47 -18.09 14.08 -6.58
N LEU A 48 -17.97 13.18 -5.62
CA LEU A 48 -19.01 12.90 -4.65
C LEU A 48 -18.47 12.96 -3.22
N TYR A 49 -19.11 13.78 -2.38
CA TYR A 49 -18.77 13.95 -0.97
C TYR A 49 -19.86 13.36 -0.06
N LEU A 50 -19.48 12.31 0.67
CA LEU A 50 -20.34 11.49 1.53
C LEU A 50 -19.68 11.26 2.91
N TYR A 51 -19.00 12.27 3.45
CA TYR A 51 -18.33 12.14 4.75
C TYR A 51 -19.31 12.21 5.93
N ASP A 52 -19.09 11.39 6.96
CA ASP A 52 -19.84 11.43 8.24
C ASP A 52 -21.38 11.34 8.12
N ILE A 53 -21.86 10.37 7.35
CA ILE A 53 -23.30 10.12 7.18
C ILE A 53 -23.73 8.70 7.53
N LYS A 54 -22.85 7.95 8.21
CA LYS A 54 -23.09 6.58 8.70
C LYS A 54 -23.46 5.58 7.59
N ILE A 55 -22.93 5.76 6.38
CA ILE A 55 -23.11 4.79 5.29
C ILE A 55 -22.51 3.44 5.68
N THR A 56 -23.26 2.37 5.39
CA THR A 56 -22.83 0.97 5.53
C THR A 56 -22.77 0.23 4.19
N ASN A 57 -23.33 0.81 3.11
CA ASN A 57 -23.36 0.20 1.78
C ASN A 57 -23.25 1.29 0.70
N VAL A 58 -22.39 1.08 -0.29
CA VAL A 58 -22.13 1.98 -1.43
C VAL A 58 -22.62 1.42 -2.77
N GLN A 59 -23.44 0.37 -2.78
CA GLN A 59 -24.03 -0.24 -3.98
C GLN A 59 -24.61 0.77 -4.98
N PRO A 60 -25.32 1.86 -4.57
CA PRO A 60 -25.84 2.82 -5.53
C PRO A 60 -24.77 3.57 -6.33
N LEU A 61 -23.52 3.60 -5.85
CA LEU A 61 -22.40 4.20 -6.59
C LEU A 61 -22.06 3.41 -7.86
N ALA A 62 -22.37 2.12 -7.93
CA ALA A 62 -22.07 1.29 -9.10
C ALA A 62 -22.74 1.80 -10.40
N ALA A 63 -23.81 2.59 -10.29
CA ALA A 63 -24.46 3.21 -11.44
C ALA A 63 -23.71 4.45 -11.98
N LEU A 64 -22.75 5.00 -11.24
CA LEU A 64 -22.12 6.29 -11.49
C LEU A 64 -20.77 6.13 -12.19
N GLN A 65 -20.84 5.65 -13.43
CA GLN A 65 -19.68 5.27 -14.24
C GLN A 65 -18.68 6.41 -14.50
N HIS A 66 -19.08 7.67 -14.33
CA HIS A 66 -18.23 8.85 -14.53
C HIS A 66 -17.53 9.35 -13.25
N LEU A 67 -17.68 8.64 -12.12
CA LEU A 67 -17.00 8.99 -10.89
C LEU A 67 -15.49 8.94 -11.06
N THR A 68 -14.85 10.01 -10.61
CA THR A 68 -13.40 10.17 -10.56
C THR A 68 -12.91 10.34 -9.13
N HIS A 69 -13.72 10.95 -8.26
CA HIS A 69 -13.36 11.26 -6.88
C HIS A 69 -14.52 10.90 -5.94
N VAL A 70 -14.23 10.08 -4.93
CA VAL A 70 -15.23 9.67 -3.93
C VAL A 70 -14.66 9.86 -2.52
N HIS A 71 -15.40 10.62 -1.71
CA HIS A 71 -15.07 10.89 -0.31
C HIS A 71 -16.09 10.21 0.60
N LEU A 72 -15.68 9.17 1.31
CA LEU A 72 -16.48 8.29 2.17
C LEU A 72 -15.92 8.20 3.59
N GLN A 73 -15.13 9.18 4.02
CA GLN A 73 -14.51 9.16 5.34
C GLN A 73 -15.54 9.22 6.47
N ARG A 74 -15.20 8.65 7.63
CA ARG A 74 -16.03 8.66 8.85
C ARG A 74 -17.41 8.02 8.65
N ASN A 75 -17.48 6.94 7.90
CA ASN A 75 -18.70 6.14 7.76
C ASN A 75 -18.58 4.84 8.57
N ARG A 76 -19.36 3.82 8.22
CA ARG A 76 -19.39 2.51 8.88
C ARG A 76 -19.28 1.40 7.84
N LEU A 77 -18.48 1.63 6.80
CA LEU A 77 -18.22 0.62 5.77
C LEU A 77 -17.34 -0.46 6.37
N THR A 78 -17.74 -1.72 6.19
CA THR A 78 -16.93 -2.88 6.58
C THR A 78 -16.23 -3.53 5.40
N LYS A 79 -16.63 -3.16 4.18
CA LYS A 79 -16.12 -3.68 2.92
C LYS A 79 -16.08 -2.61 1.84
N MET A 80 -15.31 -2.87 0.79
CA MET A 80 -15.13 -2.02 -0.39
C MET A 80 -15.91 -2.51 -1.62
N GLU A 81 -16.92 -3.37 -1.41
CA GLU A 81 -17.75 -3.94 -2.49
C GLU A 81 -18.52 -2.88 -3.29
N HIS A 82 -18.82 -3.20 -4.55
CA HIS A 82 -19.57 -2.38 -5.52
C HIS A 82 -18.81 -1.19 -6.12
N LEU A 83 -17.51 -1.09 -5.86
CA LEU A 83 -16.63 -0.10 -6.48
C LEU A 83 -15.97 -0.63 -7.76
N GLU A 84 -16.05 -1.92 -8.04
CA GLU A 84 -15.42 -2.59 -9.19
C GLU A 84 -15.92 -2.12 -10.56
N SER A 85 -17.04 -1.40 -10.59
CA SER A 85 -17.58 -0.82 -11.82
C SER A 85 -17.04 0.59 -12.12
N LEU A 86 -16.37 1.24 -11.16
CA LEU A 86 -15.91 2.63 -11.27
C LEU A 86 -14.55 2.74 -11.97
N LYS A 87 -14.51 2.39 -13.25
CA LYS A 87 -13.27 2.32 -14.06
C LYS A 87 -12.51 3.65 -14.20
N HIS A 88 -13.19 4.77 -14.00
CA HIS A 88 -12.63 6.12 -14.06
C HIS A 88 -12.27 6.70 -12.68
N LEU A 89 -12.40 5.91 -11.61
CA LEU A 89 -12.08 6.37 -10.26
C LEU A 89 -10.58 6.62 -10.14
N GLU A 90 -10.21 7.87 -9.83
CA GLU A 90 -8.83 8.33 -9.66
C GLU A 90 -8.47 8.49 -8.18
N LYS A 91 -9.45 8.90 -7.35
CA LYS A 91 -9.24 9.16 -5.92
C LYS A 91 -10.35 8.59 -5.06
N LEU A 92 -9.96 7.83 -4.04
CA LEU A 92 -10.87 7.20 -3.10
C LEU A 92 -10.41 7.43 -1.67
N TYR A 93 -11.28 8.03 -0.86
CA TYR A 93 -11.01 8.34 0.54
C TYR A 93 -11.99 7.60 1.44
N LEU A 94 -11.49 6.66 2.23
CA LEU A 94 -12.23 5.73 3.09
C LEU A 94 -11.73 5.76 4.55
N ASP A 95 -11.02 6.80 4.95
CA ASP A 95 -10.48 6.94 6.31
C ASP A 95 -11.57 6.84 7.38
N ASN A 96 -11.24 6.25 8.53
CA ASN A 96 -12.16 6.12 9.67
C ASN A 96 -13.44 5.33 9.31
N ASN A 97 -13.28 4.16 8.71
CA ASN A 97 -14.33 3.16 8.52
C ASN A 97 -14.01 1.91 9.35
N GLU A 98 -14.55 0.76 8.97
CA GLU A 98 -14.37 -0.54 9.63
C GLU A 98 -13.94 -1.62 8.61
N ILE A 99 -13.19 -1.22 7.58
CA ILE A 99 -12.79 -2.05 6.44
C ILE A 99 -11.59 -2.92 6.83
N GLY A 100 -11.76 -4.25 6.77
CA GLY A 100 -10.72 -5.22 7.14
C GLY A 100 -9.85 -5.71 5.99
N THR A 101 -10.28 -5.48 4.75
CA THR A 101 -9.61 -5.98 3.55
C THR A 101 -9.60 -4.92 2.46
N LEU A 102 -8.46 -4.73 1.80
CA LEU A 102 -8.40 -4.02 0.54
C LEU A 102 -8.89 -4.95 -0.57
N GLU A 103 -10.15 -4.79 -0.96
CA GLU A 103 -10.88 -5.61 -1.94
C GLU A 103 -11.84 -4.75 -2.77
N GLY A 104 -12.60 -5.35 -3.70
CA GLY A 104 -13.73 -4.70 -4.37
C GLY A 104 -13.35 -3.60 -5.37
N ILE A 105 -12.09 -3.52 -5.78
CA ILE A 105 -11.57 -2.51 -6.73
C ILE A 105 -10.88 -3.13 -7.95
N ASP A 106 -11.26 -4.36 -8.29
CA ASP A 106 -10.62 -5.22 -9.30
C ASP A 106 -10.58 -4.62 -10.72
N HIS A 107 -11.43 -3.63 -11.03
CA HIS A 107 -11.37 -2.90 -12.30
C HIS A 107 -11.17 -1.39 -12.16
N CYS A 108 -10.78 -0.90 -10.97
CA CYS A 108 -10.44 0.51 -10.75
C CYS A 108 -9.03 0.83 -11.30
N THR A 109 -8.80 0.57 -12.59
CA THR A 109 -7.47 0.66 -13.20
C THR A 109 -6.95 2.09 -13.33
N ALA A 110 -7.79 3.10 -13.14
CA ALA A 110 -7.39 4.52 -13.13
C ALA A 110 -7.00 5.06 -11.73
N LEU A 111 -7.08 4.24 -10.68
CA LEU A 111 -6.92 4.71 -9.29
C LEU A 111 -5.48 5.13 -9.00
N GLN A 112 -5.31 6.38 -8.56
CA GLN A 112 -4.01 6.98 -8.27
C GLN A 112 -3.82 7.27 -6.78
N GLU A 113 -4.89 7.52 -6.04
CA GLU A 113 -4.84 7.94 -4.64
C GLU A 113 -5.89 7.16 -3.83
N LEU A 114 -5.42 6.39 -2.85
CA LEU A 114 -6.26 5.59 -1.95
C LEU A 114 -5.90 5.87 -0.49
N HIS A 115 -6.88 6.33 0.27
CA HIS A 115 -6.75 6.55 1.71
C HIS A 115 -7.68 5.65 2.47
N LEU A 116 -7.11 4.83 3.35
CA LEU A 116 -7.78 3.83 4.17
C LEU A 116 -7.39 3.97 5.65
N ALA A 117 -6.87 5.12 6.08
CA ALA A 117 -6.31 5.25 7.43
C ALA A 117 -7.36 5.02 8.53
N ASN A 118 -6.90 4.56 9.70
CA ASN A 118 -7.70 4.41 10.91
C ASN A 118 -8.89 3.44 10.76
N GLN A 119 -8.63 2.21 10.33
CA GLN A 119 -9.60 1.11 10.43
C GLN A 119 -9.51 0.46 11.81
N THR A 120 -9.80 1.22 12.87
CA THR A 120 -9.40 0.83 14.25
C THR A 120 -10.32 -0.18 14.93
N LYS A 121 -11.49 -0.49 14.35
CA LYS A 121 -12.47 -1.40 14.96
C LYS A 121 -12.33 -2.86 14.52
N LEU A 122 -11.25 -3.18 13.83
CA LEU A 122 -10.98 -4.53 13.37
C LEU A 122 -10.59 -5.43 14.54
N ASN A 123 -11.16 -6.63 14.56
CA ASN A 123 -10.80 -7.71 15.49
C ASN A 123 -9.83 -8.72 14.86
N HIS A 124 -9.32 -8.43 13.67
CA HIS A 124 -8.40 -9.26 12.89
C HIS A 124 -7.37 -8.37 12.18
N PRO A 125 -6.21 -8.93 11.76
CA PRO A 125 -5.26 -8.22 10.91
C PRO A 125 -5.89 -7.79 9.59
N PHE A 126 -5.49 -6.62 9.10
CA PHE A 126 -5.92 -6.14 7.79
C PHE A 126 -5.29 -6.99 6.68
N THR A 127 -6.08 -7.33 5.67
CA THR A 127 -5.67 -8.21 4.57
C THR A 127 -5.79 -7.55 3.19
N PHE A 128 -5.23 -8.18 2.18
CA PHE A 128 -5.18 -7.66 0.82
C PHE A 128 -5.69 -8.72 -0.14
N ASP A 129 -6.68 -8.37 -0.96
CA ASP A 129 -7.08 -9.21 -2.07
C ASP A 129 -6.07 -9.10 -3.23
N HIS A 130 -5.77 -10.23 -3.87
CA HIS A 130 -4.77 -10.29 -4.93
C HIS A 130 -5.22 -9.56 -6.20
N ASN A 131 -6.48 -9.68 -6.60
CA ASN A 131 -7.00 -9.08 -7.83
C ASN A 131 -7.08 -7.56 -7.69
N SER A 132 -7.56 -7.07 -6.55
CA SER A 132 -7.60 -5.64 -6.24
C SER A 132 -6.21 -5.01 -6.22
N ILE A 133 -5.20 -5.66 -5.62
CA ILE A 133 -3.81 -5.18 -5.66
C ILE A 133 -3.27 -5.18 -7.09
N ALA A 134 -3.50 -6.24 -7.87
CA ALA A 134 -3.04 -6.34 -9.25
C ALA A 134 -3.67 -5.25 -10.15
N ALA A 135 -4.94 -4.94 -9.93
CA ALA A 135 -5.69 -3.95 -10.71
C ALA A 135 -5.14 -2.53 -10.56
N ILE A 136 -4.70 -2.15 -9.35
CA ILE A 136 -4.22 -0.80 -9.03
C ILE A 136 -2.70 -0.68 -9.08
N ALA A 137 -1.96 -1.79 -9.11
CA ALA A 137 -0.50 -1.82 -9.25
C ALA A 137 0.09 -0.92 -10.35
N PRO A 138 -0.50 -0.82 -11.57
CA PRO A 138 0.08 0.00 -12.64
C PRO A 138 -0.20 1.50 -12.49
N THR A 139 -1.05 1.94 -11.56
CA THR A 139 -1.55 3.33 -11.51
C THR A 139 -1.50 3.99 -10.15
N LEU A 140 -1.51 3.23 -9.05
CA LEU A 140 -1.54 3.80 -7.70
C LEU A 140 -0.22 4.52 -7.37
N ARG A 141 -0.33 5.78 -6.91
CA ARG A 141 0.79 6.66 -6.57
C ARG A 141 0.82 7.02 -5.09
N VAL A 142 -0.34 7.15 -4.46
CA VAL A 142 -0.48 7.52 -3.05
C VAL A 142 -1.35 6.49 -2.35
N LEU A 143 -0.80 5.88 -1.29
CA LEU A 143 -1.50 4.91 -0.45
C LEU A 143 -1.30 5.24 1.03
N ASN A 144 -2.40 5.49 1.72
CA ASN A 144 -2.42 5.65 3.16
C ASN A 144 -3.14 4.48 3.82
N LEU A 145 -2.39 3.69 4.58
CA LEU A 145 -2.85 2.54 5.36
C LEU A 145 -2.41 2.68 6.83
N SER A 146 -2.27 3.91 7.31
CA SER A 146 -1.88 4.15 8.70
C SER A 146 -2.96 3.66 9.67
N ASN A 147 -2.55 3.03 10.77
CA ASN A 147 -3.45 2.59 11.83
C ASN A 147 -4.56 1.63 11.33
N CYS A 148 -4.16 0.59 10.59
CA CYS A 148 -5.06 -0.40 10.01
C CYS A 148 -4.88 -1.81 10.60
N ASN A 149 -4.02 -2.01 11.61
CA ASN A 149 -3.69 -3.35 12.12
C ASN A 149 -3.04 -4.27 11.05
N ILE A 150 -2.13 -3.72 10.25
CA ILE A 150 -1.36 -4.50 9.25
C ILE A 150 -0.17 -5.17 9.93
N HIS A 151 0.00 -6.47 9.67
CA HIS A 151 1.17 -7.25 10.11
C HIS A 151 2.07 -7.62 8.93
N ASP A 152 1.46 -8.00 7.81
CA ASP A 152 2.14 -8.38 6.57
C ASP A 152 1.89 -7.34 5.48
N ALA A 153 2.97 -6.69 5.04
CA ALA A 153 2.93 -5.69 3.96
C ALA A 153 3.50 -6.22 2.63
N ARG A 154 3.89 -7.50 2.54
CA ARG A 154 4.47 -8.09 1.31
C ARG A 154 3.58 -7.93 0.07
N PRO A 155 2.23 -8.01 0.15
CA PRO A 155 1.38 -7.78 -1.03
C PRO A 155 1.59 -6.41 -1.69
N LEU A 156 1.97 -5.38 -0.91
CA LEU A 156 2.18 -4.03 -1.43
C LEU A 156 3.43 -3.91 -2.32
N GLN A 157 4.32 -4.91 -2.33
CA GLN A 157 5.50 -4.95 -3.22
C GLN A 157 5.13 -4.93 -4.71
N ALA A 158 3.89 -5.29 -5.06
CA ALA A 158 3.38 -5.23 -6.43
C ALA A 158 3.15 -3.79 -6.94
N LEU A 159 2.95 -2.82 -6.04
CA LEU A 159 2.55 -1.45 -6.35
C LEU A 159 3.73 -0.58 -6.84
N ARG A 160 4.40 -0.98 -7.93
CA ARG A 160 5.70 -0.40 -8.33
C ARG A 160 5.65 1.08 -8.73
N ARG A 161 4.46 1.64 -8.97
CA ARG A 161 4.25 3.07 -9.28
C ARG A 161 4.03 3.95 -8.04
N LEU A 162 4.02 3.35 -6.86
CA LEU A 162 3.78 4.06 -5.61
C LEU A 162 4.90 5.06 -5.33
N GLU A 163 4.51 6.29 -5.01
CA GLU A 163 5.39 7.42 -4.68
C GLU A 163 5.32 7.77 -3.20
N GLN A 164 4.14 7.61 -2.59
CA GLN A 164 3.91 7.89 -1.17
C GLN A 164 3.19 6.71 -0.52
N LEU A 165 3.77 6.20 0.56
CA LEU A 165 3.22 5.11 1.35
C LEU A 165 3.27 5.44 2.84
N ASP A 166 2.09 5.55 3.45
CA ASP A 166 1.97 5.65 4.90
C ASP A 166 1.50 4.30 5.47
N LEU A 167 2.39 3.64 6.20
CA LEU A 167 2.16 2.42 6.97
C LEU A 167 2.36 2.66 8.47
N SER A 168 2.33 3.92 8.92
CA SER A 168 2.53 4.26 10.33
C SER A 168 1.44 3.64 11.22
N ARG A 169 1.79 3.38 12.49
CA ARG A 169 0.87 2.84 13.50
C ARG A 169 0.29 1.47 13.11
N ASN A 170 1.10 0.60 12.54
CA ASN A 170 0.74 -0.79 12.26
C ASN A 170 1.59 -1.74 13.12
N HIS A 171 1.55 -3.04 12.84
CA HIS A 171 2.21 -4.10 13.60
C HIS A 171 3.30 -4.82 12.80
N ILE A 172 3.90 -4.15 11.81
CA ILE A 172 4.99 -4.73 11.01
C ILE A 172 6.21 -4.94 11.94
N SER A 173 6.65 -6.18 12.10
CA SER A 173 7.79 -6.55 12.96
C SER A 173 9.05 -6.88 12.18
N GLU A 174 8.90 -7.53 11.02
CA GLU A 174 10.03 -8.12 10.31
C GLU A 174 10.75 -7.09 9.42
N LEU A 175 12.07 -7.03 9.59
CA LEU A 175 12.92 -6.14 8.80
C LEU A 175 13.02 -6.61 7.33
N GLU A 176 12.91 -7.93 7.10
CA GLU A 176 12.93 -8.52 5.75
C GLU A 176 11.74 -8.06 4.90
N ASP A 177 10.55 -7.94 5.51
CA ASP A 177 9.36 -7.41 4.83
C ASP A 177 9.56 -5.97 4.40
N VAL A 178 10.18 -5.16 5.27
CA VAL A 178 10.55 -3.77 4.95
C VAL A 178 11.57 -3.73 3.81
N PHE A 179 12.57 -4.61 3.79
CA PHE A 179 13.54 -4.69 2.70
C PHE A 179 12.88 -5.08 1.37
N GLY A 180 11.98 -6.05 1.38
CA GLY A 180 11.20 -6.43 0.20
C GLY A 180 10.39 -5.26 -0.35
N LEU A 181 9.75 -4.47 0.52
CA LEU A 181 9.05 -3.24 0.16
C LEU A 181 9.97 -2.21 -0.48
N VAL A 182 10.99 -1.75 0.24
CA VAL A 182 11.85 -0.65 -0.23
C VAL A 182 12.74 -1.06 -1.41
N GLY A 183 12.97 -2.36 -1.61
CA GLY A 183 13.65 -2.91 -2.78
C GLY A 183 12.77 -2.97 -4.03
N SER A 184 11.47 -3.24 -3.86
CA SER A 184 10.54 -3.43 -4.99
C SER A 184 9.87 -2.13 -5.48
N LEU A 185 9.68 -1.15 -4.58
CA LEU A 185 8.99 0.09 -4.89
C LEU A 185 9.92 1.13 -5.53
N HIS A 186 10.12 1.02 -6.84
CA HIS A 186 11.10 1.82 -7.59
C HIS A 186 10.77 3.30 -7.75
N CYS A 187 9.50 3.70 -7.57
CA CYS A 187 9.07 5.10 -7.65
C CYS A 187 8.90 5.75 -6.27
N LEU A 188 9.12 5.00 -5.18
CA LEU A 188 8.81 5.47 -3.83
C LEU A 188 9.69 6.65 -3.45
N ARG A 189 9.05 7.73 -3.01
CA ARG A 189 9.67 8.98 -2.55
C ARG A 189 9.50 9.17 -1.05
N GLU A 190 8.35 8.79 -0.52
CA GLU A 190 8.02 8.93 0.89
C GLU A 190 7.48 7.62 1.46
N LEU A 191 8.08 7.19 2.57
CA LEU A 191 7.67 6.04 3.35
C LEU A 191 7.57 6.43 4.83
N ASP A 192 6.41 6.24 5.42
CA ASP A 192 6.24 6.35 6.87
C ASP A 192 5.97 4.98 7.48
N LEU A 193 6.88 4.52 8.33
CA LEU A 193 6.76 3.28 9.09
C LEU A 193 6.75 3.56 10.60
N THR A 194 6.58 4.81 11.03
CA THR A 194 6.60 5.19 12.45
C THR A 194 5.55 4.44 13.26
N ASN A 195 5.88 4.10 14.50
CA ASN A 195 5.00 3.35 15.39
C ASN A 195 4.65 1.95 14.86
N ASN A 196 5.59 1.28 14.21
CA ASN A 196 5.57 -0.17 13.98
C ASN A 196 6.57 -0.86 14.92
N LEU A 197 6.40 -2.17 15.10
CA LEU A 197 7.29 -3.00 15.92
C LEU A 197 8.73 -3.00 15.36
N VAL A 198 8.88 -2.95 14.03
CA VAL A 198 10.17 -2.91 13.35
C VAL A 198 11.02 -1.70 13.74
N ASN A 199 10.42 -0.60 14.20
CA ASN A 199 11.17 0.57 14.64
C ASN A 199 12.00 0.32 15.91
N ALA A 200 11.67 -0.72 16.70
CA ALA A 200 12.46 -1.13 17.85
C ALA A 200 13.76 -1.85 17.45
N THR A 201 13.87 -2.29 16.20
CA THR A 201 15.05 -3.01 15.69
C THR A 201 16.27 -2.08 15.64
N PRO A 202 17.42 -2.48 16.21
CA PRO A 202 18.63 -1.67 16.17
C PRO A 202 19.05 -1.34 14.73
N LYS A 203 19.32 -0.06 14.48
CA LYS A 203 19.72 0.46 13.16
C LYS A 203 18.70 0.20 12.04
N TYR A 204 17.43 0.02 12.41
CA TYR A 204 16.31 -0.13 11.48
C TYR A 204 16.39 0.91 10.36
N ARG A 205 16.45 2.19 10.73
CA ARG A 205 16.42 3.31 9.79
C ARG A 205 17.58 3.25 8.79
N GLU A 206 18.80 3.03 9.29
CA GLU A 206 20.01 2.97 8.48
C GLU A 206 19.96 1.79 7.51
N HIS A 207 19.51 0.61 7.99
CA HIS A 207 19.34 -0.55 7.12
C HIS A 207 18.28 -0.29 6.05
N THR A 208 17.11 0.24 6.42
CA THR A 208 16.05 0.58 5.46
C THR A 208 16.57 1.56 4.40
N ILE A 209 17.32 2.60 4.79
CA ILE A 209 17.91 3.55 3.83
C ILE A 209 18.91 2.86 2.88
N VAL A 210 19.72 1.93 3.37
CA VAL A 210 20.73 1.23 2.57
C VAL A 210 20.09 0.34 1.50
N PHE A 211 19.06 -0.42 1.88
CA PHE A 211 18.35 -1.34 0.99
C PHE A 211 17.28 -0.63 0.13
N SER A 212 16.93 0.61 0.46
CA SER A 212 15.99 1.41 -0.34
C SER A 212 16.55 1.83 -1.69
N GLN A 213 15.63 2.02 -2.64
CA GLN A 213 15.92 2.69 -3.90
C GLN A 213 16.36 4.14 -3.69
N LYS A 214 17.16 4.66 -4.63
CA LYS A 214 17.68 6.05 -4.57
C LYS A 214 16.57 7.11 -4.63
N THR A 215 15.39 6.73 -5.14
CA THR A 215 14.21 7.59 -5.24
C THR A 215 13.61 7.94 -3.87
N LEU A 216 13.86 7.12 -2.84
CA LEU A 216 13.30 7.37 -1.51
C LEU A 216 14.00 8.62 -0.92
N GLU A 217 13.22 9.65 -0.63
CA GLU A 217 13.66 10.97 -0.16
C GLU A 217 13.30 11.18 1.31
N ILE A 218 12.16 10.65 1.76
CA ILE A 218 11.64 10.82 3.11
C ILE A 218 11.36 9.44 3.69
N LEU A 219 11.91 9.18 4.88
CA LEU A 219 11.60 8.00 5.69
C LEU A 219 11.19 8.48 7.08
N ASP A 220 10.06 7.99 7.60
CA ASP A 220 9.55 8.32 8.94
C ASP A 220 9.48 9.83 9.20
N LYS A 221 8.94 10.58 8.23
CA LYS A 221 8.80 12.06 8.24
C LYS A 221 10.13 12.83 8.31
N LYS A 222 11.25 12.15 8.14
CA LYS A 222 12.59 12.74 8.18
C LYS A 222 13.25 12.60 6.81
N PRO A 223 13.85 13.67 6.26
CA PRO A 223 14.56 13.59 5.00
C PRO A 223 15.75 12.63 5.10
N ILE A 224 16.08 11.99 3.98
CA ILE A 224 17.27 11.16 3.82
C ILE A 224 18.35 12.04 3.19
N ASP A 225 19.40 12.34 3.95
CA ASP A 225 20.57 13.02 3.40
C ASP A 225 21.30 12.10 2.41
N SER A 226 21.45 12.56 1.17
CA SER A 226 22.12 11.84 0.10
C SER A 226 23.57 11.48 0.46
N LYS A 227 24.27 12.32 1.24
CA LYS A 227 25.64 12.03 1.71
C LYS A 227 25.64 10.88 2.71
N GLN A 228 24.70 10.88 3.64
CA GLN A 228 24.54 9.80 4.62
C GLN A 228 24.24 8.45 3.94
N ARG A 229 23.35 8.44 2.93
CA ARG A 229 23.07 7.22 2.13
C ARG A 229 24.34 6.66 1.48
N SER A 230 25.12 7.49 0.79
CA SER A 230 26.36 7.04 0.14
C SER A 230 27.41 6.53 1.13
N MET A 231 27.53 7.17 2.29
CA MET A 231 28.44 6.72 3.35
C MET A 231 28.04 5.36 3.92
N MET A 232 26.74 5.16 4.21
CA MET A 232 26.20 3.91 4.74
C MET A 232 26.32 2.75 3.74
N GLN A 233 26.00 3.00 2.46
CA GLN A 233 26.16 2.00 1.39
C GLN A 233 27.64 1.61 1.21
N SER A 234 28.55 2.58 1.25
CA SER A 234 29.99 2.33 1.17
C SER A 234 30.51 1.53 2.36
N HIS A 235 30.02 1.81 3.57
CA HIS A 235 30.42 1.11 4.79
C HIS A 235 29.94 -0.35 4.80
N ILE A 236 28.72 -0.62 4.34
CA ILE A 236 28.17 -1.98 4.24
C ILE A 236 28.88 -2.77 3.14
N ALA A 237 29.09 -2.18 1.97
CA ALA A 237 29.88 -2.79 0.90
C ALA A 237 31.31 -3.13 1.37
N PHE A 238 31.94 -2.22 2.14
CA PHE A 238 33.25 -2.46 2.75
C PHE A 238 33.24 -3.63 3.74
N LYS A 239 32.24 -3.70 4.63
CA LYS A 239 32.08 -4.83 5.57
C LYS A 239 31.85 -6.16 4.84
N HIS A 240 31.06 -6.15 3.76
CA HIS A 240 30.82 -7.33 2.95
C HIS A 240 32.10 -7.81 2.26
N LYS A 241 32.88 -6.89 1.66
CA LYS A 241 34.20 -7.18 1.09
C LYS A 241 35.18 -7.72 2.13
N LYS A 242 35.23 -7.12 3.33
CA LYS A 242 36.10 -7.58 4.42
C LYS A 242 35.71 -8.98 4.92
N ARG A 243 34.41 -9.28 5.04
CA ARG A 243 33.91 -10.62 5.39
C ARG A 243 34.23 -11.66 4.32
N GLN A 244 34.05 -11.32 3.04
CA GLN A 244 34.40 -12.20 1.93
C GLN A 244 35.90 -12.47 1.86
N ALA A 245 36.73 -11.44 2.06
CA ALA A 245 38.19 -11.59 2.14
C ALA A 245 38.61 -12.49 3.32
N ALA A 246 37.98 -12.34 4.50
CA ALA A 246 38.23 -13.18 5.67
C ALA A 246 37.79 -14.65 5.46
N ALA A 247 36.65 -14.88 4.78
CA ALA A 247 36.19 -16.21 4.44
C ALA A 247 37.11 -16.89 3.40
N ALA A 248 37.57 -16.15 2.39
CA ALA A 248 38.52 -16.64 1.39
C ALA A 248 39.91 -16.93 1.98
N SER A 249 40.38 -16.13 2.94
CA SER A 249 41.65 -16.40 3.64
C SER A 249 41.55 -17.63 4.55
N SER A 250 40.40 -17.86 5.19
CA SER A 250 40.17 -19.04 6.05
C SER A 250 40.05 -20.35 5.25
N GLN A 251 39.74 -20.29 3.96
CA GLN A 251 39.77 -21.46 3.06
C GLN A 251 41.18 -21.76 2.52
N ARG A 252 42.08 -20.78 2.45
CA ARG A 252 43.47 -20.95 2.02
C ARG A 252 44.42 -21.43 3.13
N SER A 253 43.99 -21.42 4.39
CA SER A 253 44.82 -21.79 5.55
C SER A 253 44.63 -23.25 6.04
N LYS A 254 43.96 -24.12 5.27
CA LYS A 254 44.08 -25.57 5.48
C LYS A 254 45.34 -26.05 4.73
N PRO A 255 46.40 -26.48 5.42
CA PRO A 255 47.58 -27.00 4.73
C PRO A 255 47.27 -28.37 4.13
N GLU A 256 47.57 -28.54 2.85
CA GLU A 256 47.84 -29.86 2.25
C GLU A 256 49.22 -30.31 2.73
N SER A 257 49.23 -31.24 3.68
CA SER A 257 50.38 -32.03 4.11
C SER A 257 49.79 -33.33 4.67
N GLU A 258 50.06 -34.54 4.17
CA GLU A 258 51.26 -35.08 3.50
C GLU A 258 50.89 -36.17 2.48
N CYS A 259 51.76 -36.37 1.50
CA CYS A 259 51.82 -37.51 0.59
C CYS A 259 53.02 -38.40 0.98
N ILE A 260 52.90 -39.73 0.81
CA ILE A 260 53.98 -40.73 0.47
C ILE A 260 54.82 -41.27 1.67
N LEU A 261 55.06 -42.57 1.96
CA LEU A 261 54.84 -43.90 1.34
C LEU A 261 55.08 -45.00 2.42
N GLY A 262 54.48 -46.20 2.29
CA GLY A 262 54.84 -47.34 3.15
C GLY A 262 54.05 -48.66 3.10
N VAL A 263 53.75 -49.19 1.91
CA VAL A 263 53.77 -50.64 1.54
C VAL A 263 52.87 -51.69 2.27
N THR A 264 52.06 -52.35 1.42
CA THR A 264 51.49 -53.72 1.43
C THR A 264 50.32 -54.11 2.33
N GLY A 265 49.29 -54.72 1.72
CA GLY A 265 48.47 -55.73 2.39
C GLY A 265 46.99 -55.80 1.99
N ASN A 266 46.72 -56.20 0.75
CA ASN A 266 45.65 -57.11 0.29
C ASN A 266 44.20 -57.08 0.87
N ASN A 267 43.26 -57.27 -0.06
CA ASN A 267 41.94 -57.90 0.03
C ASN A 267 40.64 -57.04 0.18
N ASN A 268 40.07 -56.71 -0.99
CA ASN A 268 38.85 -57.30 -1.59
C ASN A 268 37.50 -57.34 -0.80
N TRP A 269 36.43 -56.85 -1.48
CA TRP A 269 34.98 -57.27 -1.53
C TRP A 269 34.00 -56.08 -1.36
N ALA A 270 33.36 -55.63 -2.44
CA ALA A 270 32.01 -56.00 -2.95
C ALA A 270 30.89 -55.16 -2.27
N LEU A 271 30.25 -54.24 -3.02
CA LEU A 271 28.88 -54.34 -3.57
C LEU A 271 27.79 -54.52 -2.50
N ASP A 272 26.90 -53.54 -2.35
CA ASP A 272 25.50 -53.67 -2.77
C ASP A 272 24.65 -52.41 -2.40
N GLU A 273 23.81 -52.05 -3.38
CA GLU A 273 22.55 -51.25 -3.39
C GLU A 273 22.44 -49.88 -2.69
#